data_AF-A0A2V6D4X0-F1
#
_entry.id   AF-A0A2V6D4X0-F1
#
_cell.length_a   1.000
_cell.length_b   1.000
_cell.length_c   1.000
_cell.angle_alpha   90.00
_cell.angle_beta   90.00
_cell.angle_gamma   90.00
#
_symmetry.space_group_name_H-M   'P 1'
#
loop_
_entity.id
_entity.type
_entity.pdbx_description
1 polymer ?
#
loop_
_entity_poly.entity_id
_entity_poly.type
_entity_poly.pdbx_seq_one_letter_code
_entity_poly.pdbx_strand_id
1 'polypeptide(L)' 'MSLKQKRALITGSSRGIGRGIALKLAEAGATIAVHYYQNEVAAPDRALV' A
#
# COMPACT_ATOMS: atom_id res chain seq x y z
N MET A 1 -9.77 -19.31 -5.84
CA MET A 1 -8.45 -19.87 -5.49
C MET A 1 -8.06 -19.32 -4.12
N SER A 2 -7.58 -20.16 -3.19
CA SER A 2 -7.15 -19.72 -1.84
C SER A 2 -5.68 -19.31 -1.86
N LEU A 3 -5.33 -18.17 -1.27
CA LEU A 3 -3.95 -17.70 -1.11
C LEU A 3 -3.42 -17.88 0.32
N LYS A 4 -4.11 -18.69 1.14
CA LYS A 4 -3.64 -19.05 2.48
C LYS A 4 -2.19 -19.55 2.44
N GLN A 5 -1.38 -19.11 3.40
CA GLN A 5 0.05 -19.41 3.52
C GLN A 5 0.94 -18.91 2.36
N LYS A 6 0.41 -18.12 1.43
CA LYS A 6 1.23 -17.40 0.44
C LYS A 6 1.66 -16.06 0.98
N ARG A 7 2.83 -15.61 0.55
CA ARG A 7 3.43 -14.32 0.89
C ARG A 7 3.57 -13.48 -0.37
N ALA A 8 3.22 -12.19 -0.30
CA ALA A 8 3.40 -11.26 -1.41
C ALA A 8 4.01 -9.94 -0.93
N LEU A 9 4.96 -9.40 -1.70
CA LEU A 9 5.50 -8.05 -1.53
C LEU A 9 4.84 -7.14 -2.56
N ILE A 10 4.26 -6.03 -2.10
CA ILE A 10 3.57 -5.07 -2.98
C ILE A 10 4.18 -3.69 -2.81
N THR A 11 4.84 -3.20 -3.86
CA THR A 11 5.37 -1.84 -3.96
C THR A 11 4.28 -0.87 -4.42
N GLY A 12 4.38 0.42 -4.06
CA GLY A 12 3.37 1.42 -4.39
C GLY A 12 1.99 1.15 -3.76
N SER A 13 1.95 0.45 -2.61
CA SER A 13 0.70 -0.05 -2.00
C SER A 13 -0.02 0.95 -1.09
N SER A 14 0.49 2.18 -0.94
CA SER A 14 -0.17 3.20 -0.12
C SER A 14 -1.50 3.70 -0.69
N ARG A 15 -1.70 3.64 -2.01
CA ARG A 15 -2.87 4.20 -2.69
C ARG A 15 -3.11 3.57 -4.07
N GLY A 16 -4.24 3.92 -4.69
CA GLY A 16 -4.59 3.52 -6.05
C GLY A 16 -4.62 2.00 -6.24
N ILE A 17 -4.06 1.54 -7.36
CA ILE A 17 -4.08 0.13 -7.78
C ILE A 17 -3.34 -0.75 -6.78
N GLY A 18 -2.16 -0.34 -6.31
CA GLY A 18 -1.35 -1.12 -5.37
C GLY A 18 -2.12 -1.42 -4.07
N ARG A 19 -2.88 -0.46 -3.54
CA ARG A 19 -3.77 -0.66 -2.38
C ARG A 19 -4.90 -1.63 -2.69
N GLY A 20 -5.54 -1.51 -3.86
CA GLY A 20 -6.62 -2.41 -4.28
C GLY A 20 -6.15 -3.87 -4.38
N ILE A 21 -4.98 -4.09 -4.98
CA ILE A 21 -4.37 -5.42 -5.08
C ILE A 21 -4.04 -5.97 -3.69
N ALA A 22 -3.44 -5.17 -2.82
CA ALA A 22 -3.10 -5.59 -1.45
C ALA A 22 -4.33 -6.08 -0.67
N LEU A 23 -5.44 -5.34 -0.78
CA LEU A 23 -6.71 -5.71 -0.13
C LEU A 23 -7.26 -7.02 -0.69
N LYS A 24 -7.30 -7.19 -2.02
CA LYS A 24 -7.83 -8.43 -2.61
C LYS A 24 -6.98 -9.67 -2.34
N LEU A 25 -5.66 -9.53 -2.28
CA LEU A 25 -4.79 -10.64 -1.91
C LEU A 25 -4.91 -10.98 -0.41
N ALA A 26 -5.08 -9.98 0.45
CA ALA A 26 -5.35 -10.20 1.87
C ALA A 26 -6.71 -10.88 2.11
N GLU A 27 -7.77 -10.45 1.43
CA GLU A 27 -9.10 -11.11 1.45
C GLU A 27 -9.02 -12.58 1.02
N ALA A 28 -8.14 -12.90 0.06
CA ALA A 28 -7.89 -14.27 -0.37
C ALA A 28 -6.99 -15.09 0.59
N GLY A 29 -6.50 -14.48 1.67
CA GLY A 29 -5.77 -15.13 2.76
C GLY A 29 -4.24 -15.08 2.69
N ALA A 30 -3.66 -14.25 1.81
CA ALA A 30 -2.22 -14.08 1.74
C ALA A 30 -1.69 -13.19 2.88
N THR A 31 -0.47 -13.46 3.33
CA THR A 31 0.31 -12.53 4.16
C THR A 31 1.00 -11.53 3.25
N ILE A 32 0.75 -10.24 3.45
CA ILE A 32 1.23 -9.17 2.56
C ILE A 32 2.28 -8.31 3.26
N ALA A 33 3.41 -8.09 2.59
CA ALA A 33 4.35 -7.01 2.91
C ALA A 33 4.07 -5.81 2.01
N VAL A 34 3.83 -4.65 2.60
CA VAL A 34 3.54 -3.40 1.89
C VAL A 34 4.78 -2.51 1.86
N HIS A 35 5.12 -1.99 0.67
CA HIS A 35 6.19 -1.03 0.49
C HIS A 35 5.66 0.16 -0.32
N TYR A 36 6.00 1.37 0.11
CA TYR A 36 5.68 2.59 -0.61
C TYR A 36 6.70 3.65 -0.25
N TYR A 37 6.98 4.52 -1.21
CA TYR A 37 7.83 5.69 -0.97
C TYR A 37 6.92 6.84 -0.54
N GLN A 38 7.21 7.44 0.62
CA GLN A 38 6.69 8.75 0.98
C GLN A 38 7.75 9.78 0.65
N ASN A 39 7.40 10.73 -0.21
CA ASN A 39 8.19 11.94 -0.33
C ASN A 39 7.64 12.91 0.71
N GLU A 40 8.32 13.06 1.84
CA GLU A 40 8.11 14.19 2.76
C GLU A 40 8.60 15.45 2.07
N VAL A 41 7.94 15.87 0.98
CA VAL A 41 8.02 17.26 0.58
C VAL A 41 7.22 17.98 1.64
N ALA A 42 7.92 18.43 2.67
CA ALA A 42 7.45 19.41 3.64
C ALA A 42 6.59 20.40 2.88
N ALA A 43 5.30 20.46 3.23
CA ALA A 43 4.46 21.54 2.76
C ALA A 43 5.24 22.83 3.07
N PRO A 44 5.60 23.66 2.07
CA PRO A 44 6.03 24.99 2.40
C PRO A 44 4.86 25.60 3.14
N ASP A 45 5.15 25.99 4.38
CA ASP A 45 4.32 26.76 5.30
C ASP A 45 3.65 27.89 4.51
N ARG A 46 2.47 27.62 3.94
CA ARG A 46 1.66 28.62 3.25
C ARG A 46 0.66 29.09 4.28
N ALA A 47 1.16 30.10 4.98
CA ALA A 47 0.47 31.00 5.88
C ALA A 47 -1.03 31.11 5.62
N LEU A 48 -1.76 31.01 6.73
CA LEU A 48 -3.05 31.66 6.92
C LEU A 48 -2.96 33.11 6.39
N VAL A 49 -3.82 33.43 5.44
CA VAL A 49 -4.36 34.78 5.21
C VAL A 49 -5.87 34.64 5.12
#